data_AF-A0A067TKH2-F1
#
_entry.id   AF-A0A067TKH2-F1
#
_cell.length_a   1.000
_cell.length_b   1.000
_cell.length_c   1.000
_cell.angle_alpha   90.00
_cell.angle_beta   90.00
_cell.angle_gamma   90.00
#
_symmetry.space_group_name_H-M   'P 1'
#
loop_
_entity.id
_entity.type
_entity.pdbx_description
1 polymer ?
#
loop_
_entity_poly.entity_id
_entity_poly.type
_entity_poly.pdbx_seq_one_letter_code
_entity_poly.pdbx_strand_id
1 'polypeptide(L)'
;MEYRPRFAQPFTLSEAIHLDVAVITEEISRLQNSLRHLRETQTVLEQALKEEGEEDQEIKKAFDENQIVIGSQEERISILKMALTEKGIIAGSHY
;
A
#
# COMPACT_ATOMS: atom_id res chain seq x y z
N MET A 1 8.64 16.94 -10.12
CA MET A 1 8.15 15.95 -11.13
C MET A 1 6.68 15.69 -10.86
N GLU A 2 5.85 15.48 -11.88
CA GLU A 2 4.44 15.11 -11.68
C GLU A 2 4.34 13.59 -11.48
N TYR A 3 4.21 13.14 -10.23
CA TYR A 3 3.97 11.72 -9.94
C TYR A 3 2.54 11.35 -10.32
N ARG A 4 2.39 10.27 -11.10
CA ARG A 4 1.09 9.77 -11.57
C ARG A 4 0.83 8.38 -10.99
N PRO A 5 -0.08 8.22 -10.01
CA PRO A 5 -0.40 6.92 -9.44
C PRO A 5 -1.18 6.06 -10.44
N ARG A 6 -0.99 4.75 -10.37
CA ARG A 6 -1.76 3.75 -11.12
C ARG A 6 -3.14 3.54 -10.52
N PHE A 7 -3.25 3.63 -9.19
CA PHE A 7 -4.50 3.47 -8.45
C PHE A 7 -5.05 4.84 -8.02
N ALA A 8 -6.36 4.94 -7.87
CA ALA A 8 -6.96 6.13 -7.27
C ALA A 8 -6.44 6.30 -5.83
N GLN A 9 -5.97 7.51 -5.51
CA GLN A 9 -5.43 7.85 -4.19
C GLN A 9 -6.31 8.91 -3.53
N PRO A 10 -6.38 8.91 -2.19
CA PRO A 10 -7.18 9.90 -1.46
C PRO A 10 -6.60 11.32 -1.53
N PHE A 11 -5.36 11.46 -2.02
CA PHE A 11 -4.67 12.72 -2.20
C PHE A 11 -3.60 12.59 -3.29
N THR A 12 -3.24 13.73 -3.86
CA THR A 12 -2.10 13.93 -4.75
C THR A 12 -0.81 14.14 -3.95
N LEU A 13 0.34 14.07 -4.62
CA LEU A 13 1.63 14.43 -4.01
C LEU A 13 1.63 15.88 -3.52
N SER A 14 1.06 16.82 -4.29
CA SER A 14 0.99 18.23 -3.91
C SER A 14 0.19 18.45 -2.64
N GLU A 15 -0.92 17.73 -2.45
CA GLU A 15 -1.68 17.77 -1.19
C GLU A 15 -0.91 17.13 -0.04
N ALA A 16 -0.25 15.99 -0.28
CA ALA A 16 0.54 15.30 0.75
C ALA A 16 1.71 16.14 1.30
N ILE A 17 2.34 16.99 0.47
CA ILE A 17 3.41 17.91 0.89
C ILE A 17 2.91 18.94 1.93
N HIS A 18 1.60 19.20 2.02
CA HIS A 18 1.06 20.13 3.01
C HIS A 18 0.71 19.47 4.35
N LEU A 19 0.74 18.14 4.44
CA LEU A 19 0.48 17.42 5.69
C LEU A 19 1.62 17.58 6.70
N ASP A 20 1.31 17.51 7.98
CA ASP A 20 2.30 17.48 9.04
C ASP A 20 3.16 16.21 8.96
N VAL A 21 4.44 16.33 9.30
CA VAL A 21 5.39 15.21 9.29
C VAL A 21 4.88 14.05 10.16
N ALA A 22 4.35 14.36 11.34
CA ALA A 22 3.79 13.36 12.25
C ALA A 22 2.64 12.57 11.62
N VAL A 23 1.72 13.28 10.94
CA VAL A 23 0.59 12.67 10.22
C VAL A 23 1.09 11.76 9.10
N ILE A 24 2.08 12.21 8.32
CA ILE A 24 2.66 11.41 7.25
C ILE A 24 3.31 10.13 7.81
N THR A 25 4.10 10.25 8.89
CA THR A 25 4.77 9.08 9.49
C THR A 25 3.79 8.09 10.11
N GLU A 26 2.74 8.56 10.79
CA GLU A 26 1.71 7.70 11.37
C GLU A 26 0.94 6.95 10.28
N GLU A 27 0.59 7.65 9.20
CA GLU A 27 -0.07 7.07 8.03
C GLU A 27 0.80 5.97 7.39
N ILE A 28 2.10 6.22 7.20
CA ILE A 28 3.04 5.21 6.67
C ILE A 28 3.04 3.98 7.58
N SER A 29 3.19 4.14 8.90
CA SER A 29 3.20 3.02 9.83
C SER A 29 1.89 2.22 9.81
N ARG A 30 0.74 2.90 9.71
CA ARG A 30 -0.57 2.24 9.60
C ARG A 30 -0.68 1.44 8.30
N LEU A 31 -0.26 2.00 7.18
CA LEU A 31 -0.29 1.33 5.88
C LEU A 31 0.66 0.12 5.86
N GLN A 32 1.84 0.23 6.44
CA GLN A 32 2.77 -0.90 6.56
C GLN A 32 2.20 -2.03 7.41
N ASN A 33 1.52 -1.69 8.51
CA ASN A 33 0.81 -2.66 9.33
C ASN A 33 -0.30 -3.37 8.53
N SER A 34 -1.09 -2.62 7.77
CA SER A 34 -2.14 -3.18 6.90
C SER A 34 -1.55 -4.06 5.79
N LEU A 35 -0.48 -3.62 5.12
CA LEU A 35 0.21 -4.39 4.09
C LEU A 35 0.78 -5.70 4.63
N ARG A 36 1.30 -5.72 5.85
CA ARG A 36 1.76 -6.96 6.49
C ARG A 36 0.62 -7.98 6.59
N HIS A 37 -0.52 -7.58 7.13
CA HIS A 37 -1.69 -8.46 7.24
C HIS A 37 -2.25 -8.87 5.88
N LEU A 38 -2.32 -7.96 4.90
CA LEU A 38 -2.77 -8.29 3.54
C LEU A 38 -1.85 -9.33 2.88
N ARG A 39 -0.53 -9.22 3.05
CA ARG A 39 0.44 -10.19 2.52
C ARG A 39 0.37 -11.55 3.23
N GLU A 40 0.12 -11.55 4.54
CA GLU A 40 -0.18 -12.79 5.29
C GLU A 40 -1.43 -13.47 4.72
N THR A 41 -2.52 -12.71 4.52
CA THR A 41 -3.75 -13.22 3.89
C THR A 41 -3.50 -13.74 2.47
N GLN A 42 -2.74 -13.02 1.65
CA GLN A 42 -2.40 -13.48 0.30
C GLN A 42 -1.66 -14.82 0.29
N THR A 43 -0.73 -15.02 1.23
CA THR A 43 -0.02 -16.30 1.37
C THR A 43 -1.00 -17.45 1.65
N VAL A 44 -1.99 -17.21 2.52
CA VAL A 44 -3.01 -18.21 2.86
C VAL A 44 -3.93 -18.50 1.68
N LEU A 45 -4.42 -17.47 0.99
CA LEU A 45 -5.30 -17.62 -0.17
C LEU A 45 -4.57 -18.31 -1.35
N GLU A 46 -3.30 -17.98 -1.58
CA GLU A 46 -2.49 -18.65 -2.59
C GLU A 46 -2.32 -20.14 -2.30
N GLN A 47 -2.12 -20.50 -1.02
CA GLN A 47 -2.02 -21.90 -0.61
C GLN A 47 -3.34 -22.64 -0.84
N ALA A 48 -4.48 -22.04 -0.47
CA ALA A 48 -5.80 -22.63 -0.68
C ALA A 48 -6.09 -22.89 -2.17
N LEU A 49 -5.77 -21.93 -3.05
CA LEU A 49 -5.92 -22.10 -4.50
C LEU A 49 -5.06 -23.25 -5.07
N LYS A 50 -3.88 -23.49 -4.49
CA LYS A 50 -3.00 -24.60 -4.89
C LYS A 50 -3.52 -25.96 -4.41
N GLU A 51 -4.17 -26.01 -3.26
CA GLU A 51 -4.67 -27.25 -2.64
C GLU A 51 -6.03 -27.69 -3.20
N GLU A 52 -6.96 -26.76 -3.37
CA GLU A 52 -8.34 -27.04 -3.81
C GLU A 52 -8.49 -27.03 -5.34
N GLY A 53 -7.46 -26.55 -6.05
CA GLY A 53 -7.52 -26.21 -7.47
C GLY A 53 -8.16 -24.84 -7.69
N GLU A 54 -7.86 -24.17 -8.82
CA GLU A 54 -8.38 -22.82 -9.15
C GLU A 54 -9.91 -22.74 -9.32
N GLU A 55 -10.66 -23.75 -8.90
CA GLU A 55 -12.12 -23.84 -9.06
C GLU A 55 -12.89 -23.05 -7.99
N ASP A 56 -12.28 -22.73 -6.84
CA ASP A 56 -12.91 -21.83 -5.86
C ASP A 56 -12.83 -20.37 -6.33
N GLN A 57 -13.90 -19.95 -6.99
CA GLN A 57 -14.04 -18.59 -7.52
C GLN A 57 -14.10 -17.52 -6.43
N GLU A 58 -14.53 -17.84 -5.21
CA GLU A 58 -14.57 -16.88 -4.10
C GLU A 58 -13.17 -16.61 -3.56
N ILE A 59 -12.38 -17.66 -3.35
CA ILE A 59 -10.98 -17.54 -2.93
C ILE A 59 -10.17 -16.81 -4.00
N LYS A 60 -10.35 -17.17 -5.28
CA LYS A 60 -9.66 -16.50 -6.40
C LYS A 60 -10.01 -15.02 -6.47
N LYS A 61 -11.29 -14.68 -6.34
CA LYS A 61 -11.74 -13.29 -6.31
C LYS A 61 -11.15 -12.51 -5.15
N ALA A 62 -11.17 -13.07 -3.93
CA ALA A 62 -10.58 -12.43 -2.76
C ALA A 62 -9.06 -12.21 -2.94
N PHE A 63 -8.36 -13.17 -3.54
CA PHE A 63 -6.94 -13.08 -3.86
C PHE A 63 -6.65 -11.93 -4.83
N ASP A 64 -7.42 -11.83 -5.92
CA ASP A 64 -7.26 -10.79 -6.94
C ASP A 64 -7.62 -9.38 -6.40
N GLU A 65 -8.70 -9.27 -5.62
CA GLU A 65 -9.10 -8.01 -5.00
C GLU A 65 -8.03 -7.48 -4.02
N ASN A 66 -7.45 -8.36 -3.22
CA ASN A 66 -6.37 -8.00 -2.31
C ASN A 66 -5.11 -7.51 -3.04
N GLN A 67 -4.78 -8.05 -4.21
CA GLN A 67 -3.64 -7.56 -5.00
C GLN A 67 -3.81 -6.09 -5.41
N ILE A 68 -5.03 -5.70 -5.80
CA ILE A 68 -5.36 -4.31 -6.15
C ILE A 68 -5.21 -3.40 -4.92
N VAL A 69 -5.72 -3.84 -3.77
CA VAL A 69 -5.60 -3.08 -2.50
C VAL A 69 -4.14 -2.92 -2.09
N ILE A 70 -3.34 -3.99 -2.15
CA ILE A 70 -1.91 -3.95 -1.85
C ILE A 70 -1.21 -2.92 -2.73
N GLY A 71 -1.42 -2.98 -4.05
CA GLY A 71 -0.82 -2.01 -4.99
C GLY A 71 -1.22 -0.56 -4.67
N SER A 72 -2.49 -0.31 -4.35
CA SER A 72 -2.95 1.03 -3.95
C SER A 72 -2.28 1.53 -2.67
N GLN A 73 -2.10 0.67 -1.67
CA GLN A 73 -1.44 1.05 -0.42
C GLN A 73 0.07 1.28 -0.59
N GLU A 74 0.75 0.48 -1.41
CA GLU A 74 2.16 0.67 -1.73
C GLU A 74 2.42 2.00 -2.44
N GLU A 75 1.56 2.38 -3.39
CA GLU A 75 1.62 3.70 -4.03
C GLU A 75 1.36 4.83 -3.05
N ARG A 76 0.41 4.66 -2.12
CA ARG A 76 0.15 5.67 -1.09
C ARG A 76 1.38 5.90 -0.21
N ILE A 77 2.07 4.83 0.20
CA ILE A 77 3.34 4.94 0.92
C ILE A 77 4.39 5.67 0.07
N SER A 78 4.46 5.38 -1.23
CA SER A 78 5.39 6.07 -2.14
C SER A 78 5.14 7.58 -2.17
N ILE A 79 3.88 8.01 -2.32
CA ILE A 79 3.48 9.43 -2.29
C ILE A 79 3.91 10.09 -0.98
N LEU A 80 3.62 9.44 0.15
CA LEU A 80 3.96 9.95 1.47
C LEU A 80 5.47 10.05 1.70
N LYS A 81 6.26 9.08 1.22
CA LYS A 81 7.73 9.12 1.28
C LYS A 81 8.31 10.23 0.40
N MET A 82 7.72 10.48 -0.77
CA MET A 82 8.11 11.63 -1.60
C MET A 82 7.78 12.96 -0.90
N ALA A 83 6.62 13.07 -0.26
CA ALA A 83 6.24 14.26 0.51
C ALA A 83 7.20 14.55 1.68
N LEU A 84 7.69 13.51 2.38
CA LEU A 84 8.76 13.67 3.38
C LEU A 84 10.06 14.15 2.75
N THR A 85 10.43 13.60 1.59
CA THR A 85 11.65 13.98 0.87
C THR A 85 11.63 15.46 0.46
N GLU A 86 10.50 15.95 -0.06
CA GLU A 86 10.30 17.38 -0.39
C GLU A 86 10.40 18.30 0.84
N LYS A 87 10.07 17.78 2.03
CA LYS A 87 10.25 18.47 3.32
C LYS A 87 11.69 18.40 3.86
N GLY A 88 12.63 17.80 3.12
CA GLY A 88 14.01 17.61 3.56
C GLY A 88 14.22 16.44 4.53
N ILE A 89 13.21 15.59 4.72
CA ILE A 89 13.29 14.41 5.58
C ILE A 89 13.60 13.21 4.70
N ILE A 90 14.84 12.74 4.77
CA ILE A 90 15.22 11.48 4.14
C ILE A 90 14.62 10.36 4.98
N ALA A 91 13.57 9.71 4.46
CA ALA A 91 13.04 8.49 5.04
C ALA A 91 14.11 7.39 4.94
N GLY A 92 14.97 7.29 5.96
CA GLY A 92 15.90 6.17 6.11
C GLY A 92 15.15 4.84 6.23
N SER A 93 15.87 3.74 6.07
CA SER A 93 15.38 2.34 6.07
C SER A 93 14.60 1.88 7.33
N HIS A 94 14.29 2.78 8.27
CA HIS A 94 13.68 2.49 9.57
C HIS A 94 12.23 3.00 9.72
N TYR A 95 11.56 3.29 8.62
CA TYR A 95 10.10 3.38 8.58
C TYR A 95 9.56 2.30 7.64
#